data_AF-A0A5J4T583-F1
#
_entry.id   AF-A0A5J4T583-F1
#
_cell.length_a   1.000
_cell.length_b   1.000
_cell.length_c   1.000
_cell.angle_alpha   90.00
_cell.angle_beta   90.00
_cell.angle_gamma   90.00
#
_symmetry.space_group_name_H-M   'P 1'
#
loop_
_entity.id
_entity.type
_entity.pdbx_description
1 polymer ?
#
loop_
_entity_poly.entity_id
_entity_poly.type
_entity_poly.pdbx_seq_one_letter_code
_entity_poly.pdbx_strand_id
1 'polypeptide(L)'
;MKTRTQIHIDAIRSFNELNFYPPLQQRMREDIEKLENKIFGNQQRIYYFQGYDDICVIFMLIFGDKNALPLLERISTTFHLHNHESSFTTLINHLNFLFPLISLYNFPLFRLLEETGVASDFAVSAMISWFAHDFSQPPYRLAQRVFDFVIASQEPLAPLVFCGFFADALNFEENDHLTASYTRIDDQRV
;
A
#
# COMPACT_ATOMS: atom_id res chain seq x y z
N MET A 1 -13.76 -19.26 -1.79
CA MET A 1 -12.71 -19.04 -2.80
C MET A 1 -13.20 -17.92 -3.72
N LYS A 2 -12.73 -16.68 -3.50
CA LYS A 2 -13.10 -15.52 -4.34
C LYS A 2 -12.09 -15.46 -5.48
N THR A 3 -12.34 -16.13 -6.61
CA THR A 3 -11.18 -16.57 -7.44
C THR A 3 -11.11 -16.09 -8.88
N ARG A 4 -12.17 -15.56 -9.50
CA ARG A 4 -12.08 -14.95 -10.85
C ARG A 4 -13.00 -13.76 -11.03
N THR A 5 -14.23 -13.87 -10.52
CA THR A 5 -15.20 -12.78 -10.58
C THR A 5 -14.71 -11.53 -9.83
N GLN A 6 -14.07 -11.72 -8.68
CA GLN A 6 -13.52 -10.60 -7.91
C GLN A 6 -12.35 -9.93 -8.65
N ILE A 7 -11.41 -10.73 -9.14
CA ILE A 7 -10.28 -10.29 -9.99
C ILE A 7 -10.79 -9.43 -11.17
N HIS A 8 -11.80 -9.91 -11.89
CA HIS A 8 -12.39 -9.18 -13.00
C HIS A 8 -12.98 -7.83 -12.59
N ILE A 9 -13.73 -7.80 -11.47
CA ILE A 9 -14.34 -6.56 -10.95
C ILE A 9 -13.27 -5.54 -10.56
N ASP A 10 -12.22 -5.99 -9.88
CA ASP A 10 -11.15 -5.10 -9.40
C ASP A 10 -10.28 -4.60 -10.57
N ALA A 11 -9.97 -5.45 -11.55
CA ALA A 11 -9.33 -5.02 -12.81
C ALA A 11 -10.15 -3.96 -13.58
N ILE A 12 -11.49 -4.00 -13.54
CA ILE A 12 -12.38 -2.96 -14.11
C ILE A 12 -12.35 -1.66 -13.30
N ARG A 13 -11.84 -1.66 -12.08
CA ARG A 13 -11.70 -0.46 -11.24
C ARG A 13 -10.29 0.14 -11.29
N SER A 14 -9.26 -0.65 -11.56
CA SER A 14 -7.87 -0.18 -11.68
C SER A 14 -7.72 0.91 -12.75
N PHE A 15 -6.66 1.70 -12.81
CA PHE A 15 -6.47 2.73 -13.87
C PHE A 15 -7.56 3.82 -14.01
N ASN A 16 -8.61 3.86 -13.18
CA ASN A 16 -9.66 4.88 -13.32
C ASN A 16 -9.11 6.31 -13.14
N GLU A 17 -8.11 6.44 -12.28
CA GLU A 17 -7.46 7.72 -11.98
C GLU A 17 -6.42 8.13 -13.04
N LEU A 18 -6.08 7.23 -13.96
CA LEU A 18 -4.96 7.40 -14.89
C LEU A 18 -5.26 8.15 -16.17
N ASN A 19 -6.52 8.54 -16.41
CA ASN A 19 -6.96 9.34 -17.56
C ASN A 19 -6.36 8.90 -18.93
N PHE A 20 -6.11 7.59 -19.10
CA PHE A 20 -5.61 7.05 -20.36
C PHE A 20 -6.69 7.11 -21.46
N TYR A 21 -6.23 7.06 -22.72
CA TYR A 21 -7.11 6.83 -23.86
C TYR A 21 -7.94 5.54 -23.66
N PRO A 22 -9.28 5.56 -23.76
CA PRO A 22 -10.11 4.45 -23.28
C PRO A 22 -9.79 3.07 -23.87
N PRO A 23 -9.48 2.92 -25.18
CA PRO A 23 -9.02 1.64 -25.72
C PRO A 23 -7.71 1.12 -25.15
N LEU A 24 -6.78 2.01 -24.78
CA LEU A 24 -5.55 1.62 -24.11
C LEU A 24 -5.86 1.18 -22.68
N GLN A 25 -6.67 1.96 -21.96
CA GLN A 25 -7.11 1.62 -20.61
C GLN A 25 -7.78 0.24 -20.57
N GLN A 26 -8.72 -0.04 -21.47
CA GLN A 26 -9.38 -1.33 -21.55
C GLN A 26 -8.41 -2.49 -21.78
N ARG A 27 -7.43 -2.34 -22.68
CA ARG A 27 -6.39 -3.36 -22.89
C ARG A 27 -5.59 -3.61 -21.62
N MET A 28 -5.16 -2.55 -20.93
CA MET A 28 -4.40 -2.68 -19.69
C MET A 28 -5.20 -3.39 -18.58
N ARG A 29 -6.51 -3.16 -18.49
CA ARG A 29 -7.41 -3.90 -17.57
C ARG A 29 -7.44 -5.38 -17.87
N GLU A 30 -7.62 -5.74 -19.15
CA GLU A 30 -7.62 -7.13 -19.60
C GLU A 30 -6.28 -7.81 -19.33
N ASP A 31 -5.18 -7.07 -19.47
CA ASP A 31 -3.84 -7.59 -19.23
C ASP A 31 -3.56 -7.78 -17.73
N ILE A 32 -3.99 -6.86 -16.84
CA ILE A 32 -4.01 -7.08 -15.38
C ILE A 32 -4.83 -8.32 -15.03
N GLU A 33 -6.06 -8.42 -15.54
CA GLU A 33 -6.92 -9.56 -15.21
C GLU A 33 -6.25 -10.89 -15.60
N LYS A 34 -5.62 -10.96 -16.79
CA LYS A 34 -4.87 -12.15 -17.22
C LYS A 34 -3.67 -12.42 -16.32
N LEU A 35 -2.97 -11.37 -15.89
CA LEU A 35 -1.79 -11.44 -15.03
C LEU A 35 -2.15 -12.01 -13.64
N GLU A 36 -3.15 -11.44 -12.99
CA GLU A 36 -3.63 -11.89 -11.68
C GLU A 36 -4.18 -13.32 -11.75
N ASN A 37 -4.96 -13.65 -12.79
CA ASN A 37 -5.44 -15.01 -13.01
C ASN A 37 -4.29 -16.03 -13.18
N LYS A 38 -3.13 -15.63 -13.73
CA LYS A 38 -1.96 -16.51 -13.80
C LYS A 38 -1.31 -16.68 -12.43
N ILE A 39 -1.10 -15.59 -11.70
CA ILE A 39 -0.47 -15.58 -10.38
C ILE A 39 -1.28 -16.45 -9.39
N PHE A 40 -2.58 -16.18 -9.26
CA PHE A 40 -3.46 -16.87 -8.31
C PHE A 40 -4.11 -18.15 -8.87
N GLY A 41 -4.01 -18.39 -10.18
CA GLY A 41 -4.49 -19.62 -10.82
C GLY A 41 -3.47 -20.74 -10.85
N ASN A 42 -2.18 -20.42 -10.72
CA ASN A 42 -1.13 -21.41 -10.51
C ASN A 42 -1.32 -22.05 -9.12
N GLN A 43 -0.98 -23.33 -8.95
CA GLN A 43 -1.18 -24.13 -7.72
C GLN A 43 -0.35 -23.66 -6.50
N GLN A 44 0.08 -22.40 -6.49
CA GLN A 44 0.68 -21.72 -5.37
C GLN A 44 -0.41 -21.56 -4.30
N ARG A 45 -0.13 -21.93 -3.05
CA ARG A 45 -1.07 -21.80 -1.92
C ARG A 45 -1.20 -20.32 -1.49
N ILE A 46 -1.51 -19.44 -2.43
CA ILE A 46 -1.69 -18.01 -2.21
C ILE A 46 -3.13 -17.59 -2.51
N TYR A 47 -3.70 -16.74 -1.65
CA TYR A 47 -5.06 -16.22 -1.76
C TYR A 47 -5.03 -14.78 -2.30
N TYR A 48 -5.96 -14.49 -3.21
CA TYR A 48 -6.20 -13.12 -3.69
C TYR A 48 -6.75 -12.22 -2.58
N PHE A 49 -6.32 -10.97 -2.56
CA PHE A 49 -6.88 -9.91 -1.73
C PHE A 49 -7.20 -8.67 -2.58
N GLN A 50 -8.21 -7.91 -2.15
CA GLN A 50 -8.59 -6.66 -2.79
C GLN A 50 -7.52 -5.58 -2.53
N GLY A 51 -7.05 -4.92 -3.59
CA GLY A 51 -5.91 -3.98 -3.54
C GLY A 51 -4.62 -4.54 -4.13
N TYR A 52 -4.58 -5.83 -4.51
CA TYR A 52 -3.44 -6.40 -5.23
C TYR A 52 -3.30 -5.83 -6.65
N ASP A 53 -4.40 -5.39 -7.25
CA ASP A 53 -4.44 -4.79 -8.58
C ASP A 53 -3.67 -3.47 -8.63
N ASP A 54 -3.66 -2.69 -7.55
CA ASP A 54 -2.85 -1.47 -7.43
C ASP A 54 -1.34 -1.78 -7.54
N ILE A 55 -0.89 -2.90 -7.00
CA ILE A 55 0.49 -3.40 -7.16
C ILE A 55 0.74 -3.78 -8.62
N CYS A 56 -0.18 -4.54 -9.22
CA CYS A 56 -0.08 -4.95 -10.62
C CYS A 56 -0.01 -3.74 -11.56
N VAL A 57 -0.82 -2.69 -11.33
CA VAL A 57 -0.77 -1.43 -12.08
C VAL A 57 0.63 -0.85 -12.07
N ILE A 58 1.24 -0.70 -10.89
CA ILE A 58 2.59 -0.11 -10.76
C ILE A 58 3.63 -0.96 -11.52
N PHE A 59 3.60 -2.28 -11.34
CA PHE A 59 4.53 -3.19 -12.02
C PHE A 59 4.37 -3.14 -13.54
N MET A 60 3.13 -3.13 -14.03
CA MET A 60 2.85 -3.03 -15.46
C MET A 60 3.28 -1.69 -16.06
N LEU A 61 3.08 -0.58 -15.34
CA LEU A 61 3.51 0.74 -15.80
C LEU A 61 5.04 0.87 -15.88
N ILE A 62 5.79 0.22 -15.00
CA ILE A 62 7.25 0.33 -14.94
C ILE A 62 7.93 -0.69 -15.86
N PHE A 63 7.54 -1.96 -15.76
CA PHE A 63 8.26 -3.08 -16.39
C PHE A 63 7.60 -3.58 -17.68
N GLY A 64 6.34 -3.22 -17.90
CA GLY A 64 5.52 -3.75 -18.98
C GLY A 64 5.16 -5.23 -18.81
N ASP A 65 4.23 -5.71 -19.64
CA ASP A 65 3.66 -7.06 -19.57
C ASP A 65 4.68 -8.19 -19.46
N LYS A 66 5.73 -8.16 -20.29
CA LYS A 66 6.68 -9.28 -20.43
C LYS A 66 7.50 -9.51 -19.16
N ASN A 67 7.80 -8.44 -18.42
CA ASN A 67 8.67 -8.50 -17.25
C ASN A 67 7.88 -8.45 -15.93
N ALA A 68 6.65 -7.90 -15.94
CA ALA A 68 5.83 -7.78 -14.75
C ALA A 68 5.46 -9.15 -14.14
N LEU A 69 5.09 -10.14 -14.97
CA LEU A 69 4.64 -11.45 -14.49
C LEU A 69 5.67 -12.19 -13.59
N PRO A 70 6.90 -12.47 -14.06
CA PRO A 70 7.86 -13.21 -13.22
C PRO A 70 8.28 -12.45 -11.96
N LEU A 71 8.26 -11.11 -11.99
CA LEU A 71 8.53 -10.27 -10.82
C LEU A 71 7.41 -10.35 -9.80
N LEU A 72 6.16 -10.23 -10.26
CA LEU A 72 4.98 -10.32 -9.40
C LEU A 72 4.86 -11.72 -8.81
N GLU A 73 5.05 -12.80 -9.57
CA GLU A 73 5.04 -14.17 -9.02
C GLU A 73 6.04 -14.34 -7.87
N ARG A 74 7.25 -13.78 -8.01
CA ARG A 74 8.24 -13.78 -6.94
C ARG A 74 7.77 -12.96 -5.74
N ILE A 75 7.21 -11.78 -5.97
CA ILE A 75 6.75 -10.89 -4.89
C ILE A 75 5.54 -11.43 -4.13
N SER A 76 4.56 -12.02 -4.82
CA SER A 76 3.38 -12.62 -4.20
C SER A 76 3.75 -13.77 -3.28
N THR A 77 4.82 -14.50 -3.61
CA THR A 77 5.27 -15.68 -2.84
C THR A 77 6.24 -15.33 -1.71
N THR A 78 7.04 -14.26 -1.85
CA THR A 78 8.11 -13.92 -0.90
C THR A 78 7.77 -12.78 0.06
N PHE A 79 7.09 -11.73 -0.39
CA PHE A 79 6.83 -10.54 0.44
C PHE A 79 5.40 -10.45 0.98
N HIS A 80 4.44 -11.10 0.32
CA HIS A 80 3.04 -11.09 0.77
C HIS A 80 2.75 -12.30 1.66
N LEU A 81 3.38 -12.36 2.83
CA LEU A 81 3.23 -13.48 3.77
C LEU A 81 1.77 -13.77 4.14
N HIS A 82 0.93 -12.74 4.18
CA HIS A 82 -0.51 -12.86 4.44
C HIS A 82 -1.27 -13.61 3.33
N ASN A 83 -0.73 -13.70 2.11
CA ASN A 83 -1.37 -14.43 1.03
C ASN A 83 -1.38 -15.94 1.28
N HIS A 84 -0.55 -16.46 2.18
CA HIS A 84 -0.51 -17.90 2.47
C HIS A 84 -1.64 -18.37 3.39
N GLU A 85 -2.45 -17.45 3.91
CA GLU A 85 -3.58 -17.73 4.77
C GLU A 85 -4.89 -17.20 4.18
N SER A 86 -6.00 -17.90 4.47
CA SER A 86 -7.34 -17.49 4.02
C SER A 86 -7.95 -16.37 4.87
N SER A 87 -7.28 -15.97 5.95
CA SER A 87 -7.72 -14.92 6.88
C SER A 87 -6.60 -13.91 7.12
N PHE A 88 -6.97 -12.66 7.41
CA PHE A 88 -6.01 -11.62 7.77
C PHE A 88 -5.49 -11.71 9.21
N THR A 89 -5.77 -12.77 9.96
CA THR A 89 -5.38 -12.87 11.38
C THR A 89 -3.87 -12.66 11.58
N THR A 90 -3.05 -13.34 10.78
CA THR A 90 -1.58 -13.18 10.83
C THR A 90 -1.14 -11.79 10.41
N LEU A 91 -1.80 -11.18 9.42
CA LEU A 91 -1.54 -9.79 9.02
C LEU A 91 -1.81 -8.83 10.19
N ILE A 92 -2.97 -8.92 10.82
CA ILE A 92 -3.35 -8.07 11.97
C ILE A 92 -2.36 -8.25 13.13
N ASN A 93 -1.93 -9.48 13.40
CA ASN A 93 -0.91 -9.73 14.42
C ASN A 93 0.41 -9.01 14.12
N HIS A 94 0.84 -8.97 12.85
CA HIS A 94 2.00 -8.17 12.46
C HIS A 94 1.73 -6.67 12.56
N LEU A 95 0.55 -6.20 12.19
CA LEU A 95 0.18 -4.79 12.30
C LEU A 95 0.15 -4.28 13.75
N ASN A 96 -0.08 -5.15 14.73
CA ASN A 96 0.01 -4.77 16.15
C ASN A 96 1.42 -4.32 16.57
N PHE A 97 2.48 -4.67 15.82
CA PHE A 97 3.81 -4.10 16.05
C PHE A 97 3.92 -2.62 15.66
N LEU A 98 2.93 -2.06 14.96
CA LEU A 98 2.87 -0.64 14.62
C LEU A 98 2.82 0.24 15.87
N PHE A 99 2.04 -0.12 16.90
CA PHE A 99 1.93 0.71 18.10
C PHE A 99 3.24 0.82 18.89
N PRO A 100 3.95 -0.30 19.21
CA PRO A 100 5.29 -0.21 19.77
C PRO A 100 6.26 0.58 18.90
N LEU A 101 6.22 0.43 17.57
CA LEU A 101 7.07 1.22 16.67
C LEU A 101 6.77 2.72 16.77
N ILE A 102 5.50 3.13 16.71
CA ILE A 102 5.09 4.52 16.86
C ILE A 102 5.52 5.05 18.23
N SER A 103 5.41 4.27 19.30
CA SER A 103 5.84 4.70 20.64
C SER A 103 7.32 5.09 20.74
N LEU A 104 8.19 4.51 19.90
CA LEU A 104 9.62 4.78 19.89
C LEU A 104 9.97 6.14 19.25
N TYR A 105 9.19 6.58 18.26
CA TYR A 105 9.47 7.80 17.50
C TYR A 105 8.49 8.95 17.82
N ASN A 106 7.24 8.63 18.17
CA ASN A 106 6.17 9.58 18.43
C ASN A 106 5.25 9.12 19.58
N PHE A 107 5.72 9.31 20.81
CA PHE A 107 4.96 8.95 22.02
C PHE A 107 3.61 9.68 22.16
N PRO A 108 3.46 10.98 21.82
CA PRO A 108 2.16 11.66 21.84
C PRO A 108 1.12 11.01 20.92
N LEU A 109 1.51 10.66 19.68
CA LEU A 109 0.62 9.95 18.76
C LEU A 109 0.25 8.57 19.29
N PHE A 110 1.22 7.82 19.80
CA PHE A 110 0.96 6.52 20.42
C PHE A 110 -0.09 6.63 21.54
N ARG A 111 0.04 7.64 22.43
CA ARG A 111 -0.92 7.90 23.50
C ARG A 111 -2.33 8.19 22.97
N LEU A 112 -2.45 8.98 21.92
CA LEU A 112 -3.72 9.27 21.28
C LEU A 112 -4.37 8.00 20.70
N LEU A 113 -3.59 7.17 20.00
CA LEU A 113 -4.06 5.91 19.43
C LEU A 113 -4.55 4.94 20.53
N GLU A 114 -3.82 4.83 21.63
CA GLU A 114 -4.23 4.02 22.80
C GLU A 114 -5.51 4.56 23.45
N GLU A 115 -5.62 5.88 23.64
CA GLU A 115 -6.78 6.51 24.29
C GLU A 115 -8.06 6.41 23.42
N THR A 116 -7.91 6.44 22.11
CA THR A 116 -9.03 6.24 21.17
C THR A 116 -9.44 4.77 21.02
N GLY A 117 -8.59 3.83 21.43
CA GLY A 117 -8.85 2.39 21.30
C GLY A 117 -8.92 1.91 19.85
N VAL A 118 -8.27 2.61 18.92
CA VAL A 118 -8.25 2.23 17.51
C VAL A 118 -7.46 0.93 17.33
N ALA A 119 -7.98 0.00 16.54
CA ALA A 119 -7.28 -1.24 16.21
C ALA A 119 -6.26 -1.01 15.09
N SER A 120 -5.24 -1.85 14.98
CA SER A 120 -4.18 -1.73 13.96
C SER A 120 -4.65 -2.04 12.53
N ASP A 121 -5.91 -2.42 12.36
CA ASP A 121 -6.51 -2.77 11.07
C ASP A 121 -6.65 -1.57 10.12
N PHE A 122 -6.57 -0.33 10.61
CA PHE A 122 -6.47 0.86 9.76
C PHE A 122 -5.28 0.79 8.79
N ALA A 123 -4.20 0.10 9.15
CA ALA A 123 -2.99 -0.02 8.35
C ALA A 123 -3.02 -1.19 7.34
N VAL A 124 -4.11 -1.97 7.29
CA VAL A 124 -4.23 -3.13 6.39
C VAL A 124 -4.04 -2.73 4.93
N SER A 125 -4.75 -1.69 4.47
CA SER A 125 -4.68 -1.24 3.06
C SER A 125 -3.26 -0.88 2.66
N ALA A 126 -2.58 -0.08 3.49
CA ALA A 126 -1.20 0.32 3.28
C ALA A 126 -0.23 -0.87 3.25
N MET A 127 -0.41 -1.84 4.17
CA MET A 127 0.46 -3.00 4.27
C MET A 127 0.28 -3.98 3.10
N ILE A 128 -0.95 -4.25 2.67
CA ILE A 128 -1.20 -5.23 1.60
C ILE A 128 -0.91 -4.67 0.22
N SER A 129 -1.08 -3.36 0.00
CA SER A 129 -0.83 -2.70 -1.30
C SER A 129 0.53 -1.99 -1.38
N TRP A 130 1.32 -1.99 -0.30
CA TRP A 130 2.54 -1.17 -0.15
C TRP A 130 2.29 0.30 -0.45
N PHE A 131 1.19 0.83 0.09
CA PHE A 131 0.71 2.20 -0.15
C PHE A 131 0.41 2.52 -1.62
N ALA A 132 0.34 1.52 -2.50
CA ALA A 132 0.01 1.75 -3.92
C ALA A 132 -1.39 2.38 -4.05
N HIS A 133 -2.31 1.97 -3.18
CA HIS A 133 -3.65 2.55 -3.10
C HIS A 133 -3.62 4.03 -2.71
N ASP A 134 -2.84 4.36 -1.67
CA ASP A 134 -2.78 5.72 -1.11
C ASP A 134 -1.94 6.68 -1.98
N PHE A 135 -0.97 6.13 -2.74
CA PHE A 135 -0.03 6.87 -3.58
C PHE A 135 -0.28 6.65 -5.08
N SER A 136 -1.54 6.42 -5.45
CA SER A 136 -2.03 6.11 -6.79
C SER A 136 -1.98 7.29 -7.79
N GLN A 137 -1.50 8.45 -7.38
CA GLN A 137 -1.48 9.64 -8.23
C GLN A 137 -0.25 9.67 -9.16
N PRO A 138 -0.42 9.88 -10.47
CA PRO A 138 0.70 10.05 -11.37
C PRO A 138 1.57 11.25 -10.93
N PRO A 139 2.91 11.13 -10.98
CA PRO A 139 3.69 10.11 -11.69
C PRO A 139 4.08 8.87 -10.86
N TYR A 140 3.32 8.49 -9.83
CA TYR A 140 3.57 7.29 -8.98
C TYR A 140 4.90 7.30 -8.25
N ARG A 141 5.57 8.46 -8.18
CA ARG A 141 6.93 8.54 -7.63
C ARG A 141 7.00 8.07 -6.19
N LEU A 142 5.99 8.39 -5.37
CA LEU A 142 6.01 7.98 -3.97
C LEU A 142 5.79 6.47 -3.83
N ALA A 143 4.80 5.89 -4.52
CA ALA A 143 4.59 4.46 -4.57
C ALA A 143 5.85 3.71 -5.07
N GLN A 144 6.49 4.20 -6.13
CA GLN A 144 7.76 3.67 -6.63
C GLN A 144 8.85 3.63 -5.57
N ARG A 145 9.01 4.71 -4.78
CA ARG A 145 10.00 4.76 -3.70
C ARG A 145 9.69 3.79 -2.57
N VAL A 146 8.41 3.62 -2.22
CA VAL A 146 8.00 2.60 -1.25
C VAL A 146 8.35 1.21 -1.77
N PHE A 147 8.07 0.92 -3.04
CA PHE A 147 8.38 -0.37 -3.67
C PHE A 147 9.89 -0.61 -3.72
N ASP A 148 10.68 0.39 -4.12
CA ASP A 148 12.16 0.35 -4.08
C ASP A 148 12.65 -0.03 -2.67
N PHE A 149 12.14 0.64 -1.63
CA PHE A 149 12.49 0.39 -0.23
C PHE A 149 12.10 -1.02 0.22
N VAL A 150 10.86 -1.44 -0.03
CA VAL A 150 10.36 -2.76 0.37
C VAL A 150 11.18 -3.86 -0.30
N ILE A 151 11.40 -3.78 -1.60
CA ILE A 151 12.18 -4.78 -2.35
C ILE A 151 13.65 -4.77 -1.92
N ALA A 152 14.27 -3.60 -1.73
CA ALA A 152 15.67 -3.50 -1.33
C ALA A 152 15.92 -4.01 0.09
N SER A 153 14.94 -3.87 0.99
CA SER A 153 15.07 -4.33 2.39
C SER A 153 15.20 -5.86 2.51
N GLN A 154 14.66 -6.61 1.53
CA GLN A 154 14.51 -8.07 1.58
C GLN A 154 13.71 -8.55 2.81
N GLU A 155 12.93 -7.67 3.43
CA GLU A 155 12.15 -7.95 4.64
C GLU A 155 10.65 -7.76 4.36
N PRO A 156 9.82 -8.82 4.47
CA PRO A 156 8.38 -8.73 4.24
C PRO A 156 7.64 -7.72 5.14
N LEU A 157 8.19 -7.44 6.33
CA LEU A 157 7.64 -6.45 7.25
C LEU A 157 8.12 -5.01 7.00
N ALA A 158 8.91 -4.75 5.95
CA ALA A 158 9.35 -3.40 5.62
C ALA A 158 8.22 -2.36 5.42
N PRO A 159 7.07 -2.68 4.80
CA PRO A 159 5.99 -1.69 4.68
C PRO A 159 5.44 -1.24 6.05
N LEU A 160 5.47 -2.10 7.07
CA LEU A 160 5.07 -1.76 8.44
C LEU A 160 6.01 -0.71 9.05
N VAL A 161 7.32 -0.90 8.85
CA VAL A 161 8.33 0.06 9.32
C VAL A 161 8.15 1.41 8.63
N PHE A 162 7.91 1.40 7.31
CA PHE A 162 7.59 2.62 6.56
C PHE A 162 6.33 3.30 7.11
N CYS A 163 5.28 2.55 7.43
CA CYS A 163 4.05 3.09 8.03
C CYS A 163 4.31 3.81 9.36
N GLY A 164 5.12 3.22 10.24
CA GLY A 164 5.50 3.85 11.51
C GLY A 164 6.24 5.18 11.31
N PHE A 165 7.18 5.24 10.36
CA PHE A 165 7.87 6.49 10.01
C PHE A 165 6.96 7.52 9.35
N PHE A 166 6.07 7.08 8.46
CA PHE A 166 5.16 7.99 7.77
C PHE A 166 4.16 8.65 8.72
N ALA A 167 3.69 7.92 9.73
CA ALA A 167 2.83 8.46 10.78
C ALA A 167 3.50 9.60 11.58
N ASP A 168 4.81 9.51 11.79
CA ASP A 168 5.58 10.60 12.39
C ASP A 168 5.72 11.81 11.45
N ALA A 169 6.00 11.56 10.16
CA ALA A 169 6.15 12.62 9.16
C ALA A 169 4.88 13.47 8.98
N LEU A 170 3.68 12.87 9.02
CA LEU A 170 2.42 13.62 8.95
C LEU A 170 2.23 14.59 10.12
N ASN A 171 2.67 14.21 11.32
CA ASN A 171 2.65 15.09 12.49
C ASN A 171 3.64 16.25 12.37
N PHE A 172 4.74 16.09 11.63
CA PHE A 172 5.71 17.16 11.42
C PHE A 172 5.10 18.30 10.60
N GLU A 173 4.37 17.99 9.52
CA GLU A 173 3.68 19.00 8.71
C GLU A 173 2.58 19.72 9.50
N GLU A 174 1.80 19.00 10.31
CA GLU A 174 0.74 19.62 11.11
C GLU A 174 1.30 20.58 12.18
N ASN A 175 2.43 20.23 12.81
CA ASN A 175 3.12 21.10 13.76
C ASN A 175 3.78 22.31 13.09
N ASP A 176 4.37 22.17 11.90
CA ASP A 176 4.92 23.32 11.16
C ASP A 176 3.82 24.31 10.73
N HIS A 177 2.65 23.83 10.34
CA HIS A 177 1.51 24.69 10.01
C HIS A 177 0.94 25.41 11.25
N LEU A 178 0.86 24.73 12.39
CA LEU A 178 0.48 25.35 13.66
C LEU A 178 1.52 26.41 14.08
N THR A 179 2.81 26.10 13.98
CA THR A 179 3.88 27.04 14.34
C THR A 179 3.89 28.27 13.42
N ALA A 180 3.71 28.09 12.11
CA ALA A 180 3.60 29.17 11.13
C ALA A 180 2.35 30.04 11.33
N SER A 181 1.24 29.47 11.81
CA SER A 181 0.02 30.22 12.12
C SER A 181 0.16 31.09 13.38
N TYR A 182 0.96 30.66 14.37
CA TYR A 182 1.24 31.46 15.57
C TYR A 182 2.16 32.65 15.27
N THR A 183 3.20 32.47 14.44
CA THR A 183 4.11 33.57 14.08
C THR A 183 3.39 34.70 13.32
N ARG A 184 2.29 34.41 12.62
CA ARG A 184 1.52 35.40 11.86
C ARG A 184 0.56 36.24 12.70
N ILE A 185 0.23 35.79 13.92
CA ILE A 185 -0.70 36.49 14.82
C ILE A 185 0.03 37.54 15.66
N ASP A 186 1.32 37.34 15.95
CA ASP A 186 2.12 38.32 16.71
C ASP A 186 2.60 39.51 15.85
N ASP A 187 2.71 39.35 14.52
CA ASP A 187 3.13 40.44 13.60
C ASP A 187 2.00 41.43 13.25
N GLN A 188 0.77 41.22 13.75
CA GLN A 188 -0.35 42.16 13.59
C GLN A 188 -0.73 42.92 14.88
N ARG A 189 0.13 42.86 15.91
CA ARG A 189 0.00 43.65 17.14
C ARG A 189 1.20 44.59 17.32
N VAL A 190 1.35 45.53 16.39
CA VAL A 190 2.13 46.77 16.59
C VAL A 190 1.31 47.95 16.09
#